data_AF-A0AAV2K8I9-F1
#
_entry.id   AF-A0AAV2K8I9-F1
#
_cell.length_a   1.000
_cell.length_b   1.000
_cell.length_c   1.000
_cell.angle_alpha   90.00
_cell.angle_beta   90.00
_cell.angle_gamma   90.00
#
_symmetry.space_group_name_H-M   'P 1'
#
loop_
_entity.id
_entity.type
_entity.pdbx_description
1 polymer ?
#
loop_
_entity_poly.entity_id
_entity_poly.type
_entity_poly.pdbx_seq_one_letter_code
_entity_poly.pdbx_strand_id
1 'polypeptide(L)'
;MRLVIPNPGIEDRIPTYGDLERIEKEDAGDRPKWDNKAQYLLTCVGFCVGLGNVWRFPYLCQRHGGGAQVFYSFSLAFGGLISFSSYNSVHIEGVVVPLQDLKIFPKNFPKEALTGIVCLVSFLIALIFSLHSGDYWLALFDGYAGSVPLLIIAFCEMVSVVYIYGIDRFNKDIEFMIGHKPNIFWQATWRVVNPLIVLVNFIFYLVSKISSTLTYIAWNPASEDFPKLETLSYPDWVYFIIFLLSGIPSLIIPAFALYKCFQRCISKKNNSNLET
;
A
#
# COMPACT_ATOMS: atom_id res chain seq x y z
N MET A 1 0.57 1.84 -45.50
CA MET A 1 1.08 0.45 -45.57
C MET A 1 1.91 0.19 -44.30
N ARG A 2 1.54 -0.80 -43.48
CA ARG A 2 2.22 -1.11 -42.22
C ARG A 2 3.51 -1.88 -42.57
N LEU A 3 4.66 -1.29 -42.26
CA LEU A 3 5.98 -1.90 -42.54
C LEU A 3 6.16 -3.11 -41.61
N VAL A 4 5.92 -4.32 -42.14
CA VAL A 4 6.15 -5.57 -41.42
C VAL A 4 7.58 -5.99 -41.73
N ILE A 5 8.47 -5.84 -40.75
CA ILE A 5 9.85 -6.33 -40.85
C ILE A 5 9.79 -7.84 -40.59
N PRO A 6 10.14 -8.70 -41.56
CA PRO A 6 10.14 -10.14 -41.35
C PRO A 6 11.23 -10.50 -40.32
N ASN A 7 10.81 -10.97 -39.15
CA ASN A 7 11.72 -11.47 -38.11
C ASN A 7 11.63 -13.00 -38.06
N PRO A 8 12.54 -13.73 -38.73
CA PRO A 8 12.47 -15.18 -38.82
C PRO A 8 12.70 -15.85 -37.45
N GLY A 9 11.90 -16.87 -37.14
CA GLY A 9 11.96 -17.61 -35.87
C GLY A 9 11.30 -16.89 -34.67
N ILE A 10 10.33 -15.99 -34.92
CA ILE A 10 9.47 -15.44 -33.87
C ILE A 10 8.46 -16.48 -33.40
N GLU A 11 7.90 -17.27 -34.33
CA GLU A 11 6.87 -18.27 -34.02
C GLU A 11 7.44 -19.44 -33.22
N ASP A 12 8.72 -19.79 -33.43
CA ASP A 12 9.42 -20.81 -32.65
C ASP A 12 9.82 -20.35 -31.23
N ARG A 13 9.83 -19.04 -30.98
CA ARG A 13 10.22 -18.43 -29.69
C ARG A 13 9.04 -18.11 -28.79
N ILE A 14 7.85 -17.97 -29.36
CA ILE A 14 6.63 -17.69 -28.62
C ILE A 14 6.02 -19.05 -28.30
N PRO A 15 5.97 -19.47 -27.02
CA PRO A 15 5.35 -20.74 -26.68
C PRO A 15 3.90 -20.74 -27.15
N THR A 16 3.48 -21.83 -27.78
CA THR A 16 2.10 -21.98 -28.25
C THR A 16 1.15 -21.95 -27.05
N TYR A 17 -0.13 -21.59 -27.24
CA TYR A 17 -1.10 -21.59 -26.14
C TYR A 17 -1.13 -22.90 -25.34
N GLY A 18 -1.00 -24.05 -25.99
CA GLY A 18 -0.90 -25.35 -25.32
C GLY A 18 0.40 -25.57 -24.55
N ASP A 19 1.50 -24.93 -24.96
CA ASP A 19 2.79 -24.96 -24.25
C ASP A 19 2.75 -24.03 -23.04
N LEU A 20 2.11 -22.86 -23.15
CA LEU A 20 1.84 -21.97 -22.01
C LEU A 20 0.96 -22.66 -20.96
N GLU A 21 -0.10 -23.37 -21.36
CA GLU A 21 -0.93 -24.15 -20.43
C GLU A 21 -0.16 -25.26 -19.72
N ARG A 22 0.80 -25.91 -20.41
CA ARG A 22 1.65 -26.95 -19.81
C ARG A 22 2.64 -26.35 -18.81
N ILE A 23 3.34 -25.29 -19.21
CA ILE A 23 4.28 -24.55 -18.34
C ILE A 23 3.53 -24.01 -17.13
N GLU A 24 2.34 -23.43 -17.30
CA GLU A 24 1.52 -22.93 -16.20
C GLU A 24 1.03 -24.06 -15.28
N LYS A 25 0.66 -25.23 -15.82
CA LYS A 25 0.31 -26.41 -15.00
C LYS A 25 1.48 -26.97 -14.21
N GLU A 26 2.67 -27.01 -14.82
CA GLU A 26 3.90 -27.45 -14.16
C GLU A 26 4.30 -26.46 -13.06
N ASP A 27 4.29 -25.15 -13.36
CA ASP A 27 4.63 -24.09 -12.41
C ASP A 27 3.57 -23.91 -11.30
N ALA A 28 2.28 -24.15 -11.58
CA ALA A 28 1.20 -24.04 -10.59
C ALA A 28 1.14 -25.24 -9.62
N GLY A 29 1.77 -26.36 -9.98
CA GLY A 29 1.93 -27.51 -9.09
C GLY A 29 2.86 -27.22 -7.92
N ASP A 30 3.90 -26.43 -8.18
CA ASP A 30 5.01 -26.16 -7.24
C ASP A 30 4.80 -24.90 -6.38
N ARG A 31 3.72 -24.14 -6.61
CA ARG A 31 3.41 -22.98 -5.77
C ARG A 31 2.96 -23.43 -4.38
N PRO A 32 3.50 -22.86 -3.29
CA PRO A 32 3.03 -23.15 -1.94
C PRO A 32 1.54 -22.76 -1.84
N LYS A 33 0.69 -23.75 -1.60
CA LYS A 33 -0.75 -23.57 -1.37
C LYS A 33 -1.00 -23.47 0.13
N TRP A 34 -1.96 -22.64 0.51
CA TRP A 34 -2.41 -22.57 1.91
C TRP A 34 -3.12 -23.86 2.27
N ASP A 35 -2.70 -24.51 3.37
CA ASP A 35 -3.27 -25.79 3.83
C ASP A 35 -4.76 -25.69 4.16
N ASN A 36 -5.23 -24.51 4.62
CA ASN A 36 -6.62 -24.31 4.99
C ASN A 36 -7.18 -22.94 4.57
N LYS A 37 -8.36 -22.94 3.97
CA LYS A 37 -9.11 -21.72 3.60
C LYS A 37 -9.37 -20.81 4.81
N ALA A 38 -9.58 -21.40 5.99
CA ALA A 38 -9.77 -20.65 7.22
C ALA A 38 -8.50 -19.91 7.66
N GLN A 39 -7.33 -20.53 7.47
CA GLN A 39 -6.04 -19.91 7.76
C GLN A 39 -5.77 -18.72 6.84
N TYR A 40 -6.05 -18.86 5.54
CA TYR A 40 -5.96 -17.75 4.60
C TYR A 40 -6.87 -16.58 5.01
N LEU A 41 -8.12 -16.88 5.34
CA LEU A 41 -9.11 -15.87 5.73
C LEU A 41 -8.73 -15.16 7.04
N LEU A 42 -8.21 -15.91 8.02
CA LEU A 42 -7.74 -15.35 9.29
C LEU A 42 -6.49 -14.47 9.11
N THR A 43 -5.57 -14.83 8.21
CA THR A 43 -4.42 -14.01 7.85
C THR A 43 -4.85 -12.70 7.18
N CYS A 44 -5.82 -12.74 6.25
CA CYS A 44 -6.36 -11.53 5.64
C CYS A 44 -7.05 -10.62 6.67
N VAL A 45 -7.86 -11.19 7.59
CA VAL A 45 -8.48 -10.41 8.67
C VAL A 45 -7.43 -9.82 9.61
N GLY A 46 -6.40 -10.58 9.97
CA GLY A 46 -5.27 -10.09 10.78
C GLY A 46 -4.51 -8.95 10.10
N PHE A 47 -4.34 -9.01 8.78
CA PHE A 47 -3.76 -7.93 7.99
C PHE A 47 -4.65 -6.67 7.95
N CYS A 48 -5.98 -6.85 7.84
CA CYS A 48 -6.93 -5.75 7.80
C CYS A 48 -7.11 -5.00 9.14
N VAL A 49 -6.89 -5.65 10.28
CA VAL A 49 -7.05 -5.01 11.60
C VAL A 49 -5.93 -4.00 11.91
N GLY A 50 -4.80 -4.08 11.19
CA GLY A 50 -3.66 -3.18 11.34
C GLY A 50 -2.98 -3.30 12.71
N LEU A 51 -1.67 -3.61 12.71
CA LEU A 51 -0.86 -3.67 13.94
C LEU A 51 -0.86 -2.35 14.76
N GLY A 52 -1.28 -1.22 14.17
CA GLY A 52 -1.51 0.03 14.90
C GLY A 52 -2.58 -0.11 16.00
N ASN A 53 -3.64 -0.89 15.76
CA ASN A 53 -4.64 -1.20 16.80
C ASN A 53 -4.11 -2.19 17.86
N VAL A 54 -3.21 -3.10 17.45
CA VAL A 54 -2.52 -4.04 18.35
C VAL A 54 -1.56 -3.30 19.29
N TRP A 55 -1.01 -2.16 18.90
CA TRP A 55 -0.17 -1.31 19.75
C TRP A 55 -0.93 -0.25 20.57
N ARG A 56 -2.08 0.21 20.07
CA ARG A 56 -2.97 1.11 20.81
C ARG A 56 -3.66 0.43 22.00
N PHE A 57 -3.95 -0.87 21.89
CA PHE A 57 -4.57 -1.66 22.95
C PHE A 57 -3.70 -1.78 24.23
N PRO A 58 -2.38 -2.05 24.16
CA PRO A 58 -1.44 -1.99 25.27
C PRO A 58 -1.39 -0.63 25.98
N TYR A 59 -1.38 0.46 25.21
CA TYR A 59 -1.43 1.81 25.78
C TYR A 59 -2.71 2.02 26.62
N LEU A 60 -3.85 1.51 26.14
CA LEU A 60 -5.12 1.52 26.86
C LEU A 60 -5.10 0.58 28.08
N CYS A 61 -4.50 -0.61 28.00
CA CYS A 61 -4.37 -1.55 29.12
C CYS A 61 -3.44 -1.03 30.23
N GLN A 62 -2.35 -0.35 29.87
CA GLN A 62 -1.44 0.30 30.82
C GLN A 62 -2.15 1.44 31.58
N ARG A 63 -3.12 2.10 30.94
CA ARG A 63 -3.95 3.15 31.57
C ARG A 63 -5.06 2.59 32.49
N HIS A 64 -5.42 1.30 32.40
CA HIS A 64 -6.56 0.71 33.13
C HIS A 64 -6.23 -0.53 34.02
N GLY A 65 -4.99 -1.03 34.07
CA GLY A 65 -4.57 -2.08 35.02
C GLY A 65 -3.50 -3.05 34.49
N GLY A 66 -2.31 -3.05 35.11
CA GLY A 66 -1.06 -3.63 34.58
C GLY A 66 -0.86 -5.16 34.66
N GLY A 67 -1.89 -5.96 34.96
CA GLY A 67 -1.74 -7.43 35.09
C GLY A 67 -1.61 -8.20 33.77
N ALA A 68 -2.18 -7.67 32.67
CA ALA A 68 -2.13 -8.28 31.33
C ALA A 68 -0.82 -8.00 30.58
N GLN A 69 0.04 -7.11 31.10
CA GLN A 69 1.30 -6.68 30.48
C GLN A 69 2.30 -7.85 30.34
N VAL A 70 2.34 -8.78 31.30
CA VAL A 70 3.36 -9.84 31.36
C VAL A 70 3.14 -10.92 30.29
N PHE A 71 1.89 -11.34 30.09
CA PHE A 71 1.54 -12.29 29.01
C PHE A 71 1.73 -11.65 27.63
N TYR A 72 1.48 -10.35 27.50
CA TYR A 72 1.73 -9.58 26.29
C TYR A 72 3.22 -9.46 25.96
N SER A 73 4.08 -9.12 26.93
CA SER A 73 5.54 -9.04 26.72
C SER A 73 6.14 -10.37 26.27
N PHE A 74 5.62 -11.50 26.76
CA PHE A 74 6.04 -12.83 26.30
C PHE A 74 5.59 -13.13 24.86
N SER A 75 4.35 -12.80 24.51
CA SER A 75 3.83 -12.93 23.14
C SER A 75 4.57 -12.02 22.16
N LEU A 76 4.97 -10.83 22.59
CA LEU A 76 5.73 -9.87 21.78
C LEU A 76 7.19 -10.26 21.62
N ALA A 77 7.81 -10.85 22.65
CA ALA A 77 9.16 -11.35 22.55
C ALA A 77 9.26 -12.50 21.53
N PHE A 78 8.37 -13.49 21.59
CA PHE A 78 8.43 -14.66 20.69
C PHE A 78 7.71 -14.43 19.35
N GLY A 79 6.46 -13.97 19.38
CA GLY A 79 5.66 -13.70 18.19
C GLY A 79 6.10 -12.44 17.45
N GLY A 80 6.61 -11.44 18.17
CA GLY A 80 7.17 -10.22 17.59
C GLY A 80 8.51 -10.44 16.89
N LEU A 81 9.40 -11.31 17.39
CA LEU A 81 10.64 -11.64 16.65
C LEU A 81 10.37 -12.39 15.35
N ILE A 82 9.45 -13.35 15.37
CA ILE A 82 9.06 -14.13 14.16
C ILE A 82 8.34 -13.21 13.16
N SER A 83 7.39 -12.41 13.62
CA SER A 83 6.71 -11.41 12.78
C SER A 83 7.70 -10.35 12.28
N PHE A 84 8.61 -9.87 13.10
CA PHE A 84 9.61 -8.90 12.65
C PHE A 84 10.48 -9.50 11.53
N SER A 85 10.95 -10.75 11.66
CA SER A 85 11.75 -11.39 10.62
C SER A 85 10.99 -11.55 9.29
N SER A 86 9.74 -12.03 9.31
CA SER A 86 8.96 -12.23 8.07
C SER A 86 8.49 -10.92 7.43
N TYR A 87 8.15 -9.90 8.24
CA TYR A 87 7.58 -8.66 7.71
C TYR A 87 8.66 -7.76 7.10
N ASN A 88 9.90 -7.77 7.63
CA ASN A 88 10.99 -7.01 7.04
C ASN A 88 11.26 -7.46 5.58
N SER A 89 11.15 -8.76 5.28
CA SER A 89 11.31 -9.27 3.91
C SER A 89 10.28 -8.65 2.95
N VAL A 90 9.01 -8.61 3.33
CA VAL A 90 7.93 -8.07 2.47
C VAL A 90 8.08 -6.57 2.24
N HIS A 91 8.43 -5.80 3.28
CA HIS A 91 8.60 -4.34 3.15
C HIS A 91 9.80 -3.99 2.28
N ILE A 92 10.91 -4.72 2.44
CA ILE A 92 12.11 -4.53 1.64
C ILE A 92 11.86 -4.91 0.19
N GLU A 93 11.20 -6.04 -0.09
CA GLU A 93 10.83 -6.41 -1.46
C GLU A 93 9.91 -5.37 -2.10
N GLY A 94 8.96 -4.81 -1.33
CA GLY A 94 8.09 -3.72 -1.78
C GLY A 94 8.82 -2.45 -2.22
N VAL A 95 10.02 -2.19 -1.71
CA VAL A 95 10.86 -1.04 -2.10
C VAL A 95 11.87 -1.42 -3.19
N VAL A 96 12.50 -2.59 -3.05
CA VAL A 96 13.57 -3.04 -3.94
C VAL A 96 13.04 -3.37 -5.34
N VAL A 97 11.85 -3.98 -5.46
CA VAL A 97 11.27 -4.38 -6.75
C VAL A 97 10.98 -3.15 -7.64
N PRO A 98 10.25 -2.11 -7.19
CA PRO A 98 10.06 -0.90 -8.00
C PRO A 98 11.36 -0.20 -8.39
N LEU A 99 12.36 -0.20 -7.50
CA LEU A 99 13.68 0.38 -7.79
C LEU A 99 14.42 -0.40 -8.90
N GLN A 100 14.30 -1.73 -8.91
CA GLN A 100 14.85 -2.59 -9.96
C GLN A 100 14.12 -2.38 -11.29
N ASP A 101 12.78 -2.27 -11.26
CA ASP A 101 11.95 -2.07 -12.44
C ASP A 101 12.20 -0.72 -13.13
N LEU A 102 12.52 0.32 -12.35
CA LEU A 102 12.86 1.65 -12.86
C LEU A 102 14.25 1.72 -13.54
N LYS A 103 15.02 0.63 -13.58
CA LYS A 103 16.38 0.54 -14.17
C LYS A 103 17.32 1.67 -13.70
N ILE A 104 17.14 2.16 -12.47
CA ILE A 104 17.96 3.24 -11.89
C ILE A 104 19.40 2.76 -11.70
N PHE A 105 19.59 1.46 -11.48
CA PHE A 105 20.90 0.85 -11.25
C PHE A 105 21.37 0.01 -12.46
N PRO A 106 22.69 -0.02 -12.73
CA PRO A 106 23.25 -0.84 -13.81
C PRO A 106 22.98 -2.33 -13.55
N LYS A 107 22.76 -3.10 -14.63
CA LYS A 107 22.45 -4.54 -14.62
C LYS A 107 23.44 -5.42 -13.85
N ASN A 108 24.64 -4.92 -13.57
CA ASN A 108 25.71 -5.63 -12.88
C ASN A 108 25.72 -5.40 -11.36
N PHE A 109 24.78 -4.63 -10.81
CA PHE A 109 24.75 -4.38 -9.37
C PHE A 109 24.16 -5.60 -8.63
N PRO A 110 24.86 -6.17 -7.62
CA PRO A 110 24.35 -7.33 -6.90
C PRO A 110 23.10 -6.95 -6.09
N LYS A 111 22.09 -7.83 -6.11
CA LYS A 111 20.79 -7.59 -5.47
C LYS A 111 20.94 -7.43 -3.95
N GLU A 112 21.90 -8.14 -3.37
CA GLU A 112 22.24 -8.13 -1.95
C GLU A 112 22.75 -6.76 -1.52
N ALA A 113 23.55 -6.09 -2.35
CA ALA A 113 24.06 -4.76 -2.05
C ALA A 113 22.95 -3.70 -2.16
N LEU A 114 22.03 -3.82 -3.12
CA LEU A 114 20.89 -2.91 -3.22
C LEU A 114 20.00 -3.03 -1.99
N THR A 115 19.69 -4.27 -1.58
CA THR A 115 18.94 -4.53 -0.35
C THR A 115 19.67 -3.96 0.88
N GLY A 116 20.98 -4.17 0.98
CA GLY A 116 21.80 -3.61 2.06
C GLY A 116 21.75 -2.08 2.14
N ILE A 117 21.79 -1.39 0.99
CA ILE A 117 21.68 0.08 0.92
C ILE A 117 20.28 0.53 1.36
N VAL A 118 19.22 -0.11 0.86
CA VAL A 118 17.83 0.23 1.24
C VAL A 118 17.63 0.03 2.75
N CYS A 119 18.14 -1.07 3.32
CA CYS A 119 18.10 -1.32 4.76
C CYS A 119 18.88 -0.26 5.54
N LEU A 120 20.08 0.11 5.09
CA LEU A 120 20.92 1.11 5.77
C LEU A 120 20.26 2.50 5.74
N VAL A 121 19.72 2.92 4.61
CA VAL A 121 18.97 4.19 4.50
C VAL A 121 17.74 4.16 5.40
N SER A 122 16.98 3.06 5.40
CA SER A 122 15.80 2.90 6.27
C SER A 122 16.17 2.95 7.75
N PHE A 123 17.29 2.33 8.14
CA PHE A 123 17.80 2.38 9.50
C PHE A 123 18.18 3.80 9.92
N LEU A 124 18.90 4.54 9.07
CA LEU A 124 19.27 5.93 9.35
C LEU A 124 18.04 6.84 9.50
N ILE A 125 17.00 6.64 8.68
CA ILE A 125 15.74 7.37 8.82
C ILE A 125 15.04 6.98 10.12
N ALA A 126 15.02 5.69 10.46
CA ALA A 126 14.37 5.20 11.68
C ALA A 126 14.99 5.73 12.98
N LEU A 127 16.26 6.17 12.95
CA LEU A 127 16.90 6.80 14.12
C LEU A 127 16.13 8.03 14.63
N ILE A 128 15.36 8.72 13.78
CA ILE A 128 14.52 9.86 14.22
C ILE A 128 13.52 9.45 15.31
N PHE A 129 13.04 8.21 15.28
CA PHE A 129 12.07 7.68 16.25
C PHE A 129 12.72 7.25 17.57
N SER A 130 14.05 7.16 17.62
CA SER A 130 14.80 6.81 18.83
C SER A 130 15.24 8.03 19.65
N LEU A 131 14.92 9.25 19.20
CA LEU A 131 15.19 10.46 19.98
C LEU A 131 14.23 10.57 21.18
N HIS A 132 14.55 11.46 22.12
CA HIS A 132 13.71 11.73 23.29
C HIS A 132 12.28 12.18 22.92
N SER A 133 12.12 12.86 21.78
CA SER A 133 10.83 13.26 21.21
C SER A 133 10.26 12.23 20.21
N GLY A 134 10.84 11.04 20.12
CA GLY A 134 10.53 10.02 19.12
C GLY A 134 9.09 9.52 19.17
N ASP A 135 8.48 9.47 20.34
CA ASP A 135 7.07 9.08 20.52
C ASP A 135 6.11 10.06 19.81
N TYR A 136 6.41 11.37 19.82
CA TYR A 136 5.63 12.38 19.11
C TYR A 136 5.76 12.23 17.58
N TRP A 137 6.95 11.87 17.11
CA TRP A 137 7.19 11.58 15.69
C TRP A 137 6.47 10.31 15.25
N LEU A 138 6.50 9.25 16.06
CA LEU A 138 5.76 8.02 15.79
C LEU A 138 4.25 8.26 15.73
N ALA A 139 3.70 9.01 16.70
CA ALA A 139 2.28 9.36 16.72
C ALA A 139 1.86 10.19 15.49
N LEU A 140 2.72 11.12 15.05
CA LEU A 140 2.49 11.90 13.83
C LEU A 140 2.50 10.99 12.59
N PHE A 141 3.50 10.11 12.46
CA PHE A 141 3.60 9.20 11.33
C PHE A 141 2.44 8.20 11.27
N ASP A 142 2.06 7.59 12.39
CA ASP A 142 0.93 6.65 12.46
C ASP A 142 -0.41 7.34 12.11
N GLY A 143 -0.59 8.58 12.56
CA GLY A 143 -1.79 9.36 12.30
C GLY A 143 -2.00 9.75 10.83
N TYR A 144 -0.91 9.92 10.05
CA TYR A 144 -0.96 10.51 8.71
C TYR A 144 -0.39 9.62 7.59
N ALA A 145 0.63 8.79 7.82
CA ALA A 145 1.25 7.95 6.79
C ALA A 145 0.29 6.88 6.26
N GLY A 146 -0.42 6.20 7.16
CA GLY A 146 -1.28 5.07 6.81
C GLY A 146 -2.72 5.44 6.47
N SER A 147 -3.19 6.64 6.84
CA SER A 147 -4.64 6.94 6.75
C SER A 147 -5.03 7.55 5.41
N VAL A 148 -4.49 8.71 5.06
CA VAL A 148 -4.88 9.45 3.84
C VAL A 148 -4.46 8.71 2.56
N PRO A 149 -3.20 8.25 2.41
CA PRO A 149 -2.76 7.69 1.14
C PRO A 149 -3.46 6.38 0.81
N LEU A 150 -3.65 5.49 1.80
CA LEU A 150 -4.32 4.20 1.59
C LEU A 150 -5.76 4.39 1.10
N LEU A 151 -6.48 5.37 1.65
CA LEU A 151 -7.86 5.64 1.25
C LEU A 151 -7.92 6.17 -0.20
N ILE A 152 -7.02 7.08 -0.56
CA ILE A 152 -6.94 7.62 -1.92
C ILE A 152 -6.52 6.53 -2.92
N ILE A 153 -5.53 5.69 -2.58
CA ILE A 153 -5.09 4.56 -3.41
C ILE A 153 -6.26 3.61 -3.64
N ALA A 154 -6.93 3.16 -2.58
CA ALA A 154 -8.06 2.23 -2.67
C ALA A 154 -9.21 2.79 -3.53
N PHE A 155 -9.49 4.09 -3.39
CA PHE A 155 -10.48 4.77 -4.24
C PHE A 155 -10.06 4.77 -5.71
N CYS A 156 -8.83 5.20 -6.00
CA CYS A 156 -8.30 5.25 -7.36
C CYS A 156 -8.25 3.86 -8.01
N GLU A 157 -7.83 2.83 -7.29
CA GLU A 157 -7.81 1.44 -7.79
C GLU A 157 -9.22 0.93 -8.11
N MET A 158 -10.18 1.18 -7.22
CA MET A 158 -11.57 0.76 -7.44
C MET A 158 -12.18 1.45 -8.66
N VAL A 159 -11.96 2.76 -8.80
CA VAL A 159 -12.40 3.51 -9.99
C VAL A 159 -11.71 3.00 -11.25
N SER A 160 -10.41 2.72 -11.16
CA SER A 160 -9.62 2.24 -12.29
C SER A 160 -10.09 0.87 -12.80
N VAL A 161 -10.36 -0.09 -11.92
CA VAL A 161 -10.79 -1.44 -12.32
C VAL A 161 -12.25 -1.44 -12.82
N VAL A 162 -13.15 -0.79 -12.08
CA VAL A 162 -14.59 -0.91 -12.36
C VAL A 162 -15.02 -0.04 -13.53
N TYR A 163 -14.55 1.21 -13.58
CA TYR A 163 -15.02 2.21 -14.54
C TYR A 163 -14.05 2.44 -15.71
N ILE A 164 -12.72 2.46 -15.48
CA ILE A 164 -11.75 2.71 -16.56
C ILE A 164 -11.46 1.42 -17.34
N TYR A 165 -11.11 0.34 -16.66
CA TYR A 165 -10.87 -0.96 -17.29
C TYR A 165 -12.17 -1.61 -17.76
N GLY A 166 -13.23 -1.40 -16.99
CA GLY A 166 -14.57 -1.86 -17.29
C GLY A 166 -14.85 -3.24 -16.70
N ILE A 167 -15.89 -3.30 -15.88
CA ILE A 167 -16.29 -4.52 -15.16
C ILE A 167 -16.60 -5.71 -16.09
N ASP A 168 -17.14 -5.47 -17.28
CA ASP A 168 -17.49 -6.56 -18.21
C ASP A 168 -16.23 -7.19 -18.85
N ARG A 169 -15.15 -6.41 -19.00
CA ARG A 169 -13.85 -6.94 -19.42
C ARG A 169 -13.23 -7.75 -18.30
N PHE A 170 -13.24 -7.19 -17.09
CA PHE A 170 -12.75 -7.88 -15.89
C PHE A 170 -13.46 -9.22 -15.65
N ASN A 171 -14.76 -9.30 -15.93
CA ASN A 171 -15.53 -10.54 -15.82
C ASN A 171 -15.09 -11.62 -16.81
N LYS A 172 -14.70 -11.23 -18.03
CA LYS A 172 -14.16 -12.17 -19.03
C LYS A 172 -12.79 -12.68 -18.63
N ASP A 173 -11.96 -11.81 -18.06
CA ASP A 173 -10.64 -12.20 -17.56
C ASP A 173 -10.77 -13.18 -16.39
N ILE A 174 -11.69 -12.92 -15.45
CA ILE A 174 -11.98 -13.88 -14.37
C ILE A 174 -12.49 -15.20 -14.94
N GLU A 175 -13.45 -15.18 -15.86
CA GLU A 175 -13.96 -16.38 -16.51
C GLU A 175 -12.87 -17.19 -17.21
N PHE A 176 -11.90 -16.51 -17.83
CA PHE A 176 -10.72 -17.15 -18.41
C PHE A 176 -9.81 -17.80 -17.35
N MET A 177 -9.61 -17.15 -16.20
CA MET A 177 -8.74 -17.67 -15.11
C MET A 177 -9.38 -18.81 -14.29
N ILE A 178 -10.66 -18.72 -13.96
CA ILE A 178 -11.34 -19.68 -13.06
C ILE A 178 -12.37 -20.58 -13.77
N GLY A 179 -12.62 -20.36 -15.06
CA GLY A 179 -13.56 -21.15 -15.87
C GLY A 179 -15.04 -20.80 -15.68
N HIS A 180 -15.38 -19.82 -14.83
CA HIS A 180 -16.75 -19.38 -14.63
C HIS A 180 -16.84 -17.89 -14.27
N LYS A 181 -17.98 -17.25 -14.54
CA LYS A 181 -18.21 -15.85 -14.18
C LYS A 181 -18.41 -15.65 -12.68
N PRO A 182 -18.03 -14.48 -12.13
CA PRO A 182 -18.33 -14.12 -10.75
C PRO A 182 -19.84 -13.98 -10.52
N ASN A 183 -20.31 -14.42 -9.35
CA ASN A 183 -21.71 -14.34 -8.95
C ASN A 183 -22.22 -12.89 -8.82
N ILE A 184 -23.54 -12.69 -8.83
CA ILE A 184 -24.20 -11.37 -8.79
C ILE A 184 -23.81 -10.58 -7.53
N PHE A 185 -23.56 -11.26 -6.41
CA PHE A 185 -23.03 -10.64 -5.19
C PHE A 185 -21.72 -9.86 -5.44
N TRP A 186 -20.78 -10.46 -6.17
CA TRP A 186 -19.51 -9.82 -6.52
C TRP A 186 -19.72 -8.67 -7.50
N GLN A 187 -20.63 -8.83 -8.47
CA GLN A 187 -20.99 -7.74 -9.40
C GLN A 187 -21.57 -6.53 -8.67
N ALA A 188 -22.52 -6.73 -7.76
CA ALA A 188 -23.13 -5.66 -6.98
C ALA A 188 -22.10 -4.98 -6.06
N THR A 189 -21.22 -5.78 -5.46
CA THR A 189 -20.17 -5.31 -4.55
C THR A 189 -19.18 -4.41 -5.29
N TRP A 190 -18.65 -4.85 -6.44
CA TRP A 190 -17.67 -4.08 -7.20
C TRP A 190 -18.28 -2.88 -7.94
N ARG A 191 -19.49 -3.01 -8.49
CA ARG A 191 -20.09 -1.93 -9.27
C ARG A 191 -20.60 -0.78 -8.41
N VAL A 192 -21.17 -1.07 -7.23
CA VAL A 192 -21.92 -0.05 -6.47
C VAL A 192 -21.48 0.01 -5.01
N VAL A 193 -21.49 -1.11 -4.29
CA VAL A 193 -21.33 -1.07 -2.82
C VAL A 193 -19.94 -0.57 -2.43
N ASN A 194 -18.88 -1.16 -2.99
CA ASN A 194 -17.50 -0.84 -2.60
C ASN A 194 -17.07 0.57 -3.03
N PRO A 195 -17.32 1.03 -4.28
CA PRO A 195 -17.05 2.41 -4.67
C PRO A 195 -17.77 3.43 -3.77
N LEU A 196 -19.03 3.14 -3.40
CA LEU A 196 -19.84 4.04 -2.57
C LEU A 196 -19.33 4.09 -1.13
N ILE A 197 -19.00 2.95 -0.51
CA ILE A 197 -18.45 2.91 0.85
C ILE A 197 -17.12 3.67 0.90
N VAL A 198 -16.23 3.42 -0.06
CA VAL A 198 -14.92 4.11 -0.10
C VAL A 198 -15.11 5.62 -0.32
N LEU A 199 -16.06 6.03 -1.17
CA LEU A 199 -16.38 7.44 -1.39
C LEU A 199 -16.94 8.12 -0.14
N VAL A 200 -17.86 7.47 0.57
CA VAL A 200 -18.43 7.99 1.83
C VAL A 200 -17.33 8.12 2.89
N ASN A 201 -16.49 7.09 3.04
CA ASN A 201 -15.36 7.13 3.96
C ASN A 201 -14.38 8.25 3.59
N PHE A 202 -14.12 8.48 2.31
CA PHE A 202 -13.26 9.58 1.85
C PHE A 202 -13.80 10.94 2.26
N ILE A 203 -15.09 11.20 1.99
CA ILE A 203 -15.74 12.46 2.32
C ILE A 203 -15.77 12.67 3.83
N PHE A 204 -16.19 11.66 4.60
CA PHE A 204 -16.22 11.74 6.06
C PHE A 204 -14.83 12.01 6.65
N TYR A 205 -13.81 11.36 6.09
CA TYR A 205 -12.43 11.57 6.50
C TYR A 205 -11.94 13.00 6.18
N LEU A 206 -12.22 13.54 4.98
CA LEU A 206 -11.88 14.92 4.62
C LEU A 206 -12.57 15.94 5.55
N VAL A 207 -13.86 15.75 5.82
CA VAL A 207 -14.63 16.63 6.72
C VAL A 207 -14.05 16.59 8.14
N SER A 208 -13.73 15.39 8.63
CA SER A 208 -13.13 15.21 9.95
C SER A 208 -11.76 15.86 10.05
N LYS A 209 -10.94 15.80 8.99
CA LYS A 209 -9.61 16.43 8.95
C LYS A 209 -9.64 17.95 8.83
N ILE A 210 -10.60 18.52 8.11
CA ILE A 210 -10.75 19.99 8.01
C ILE A 210 -11.28 20.56 9.33
N SER A 211 -12.14 19.82 10.04
CA SER A 211 -12.79 20.30 11.26
C SER A 211 -11.94 20.16 12.52
N SER A 212 -10.92 19.30 12.50
CA SER A 212 -10.06 19.03 13.66
C SER A 212 -8.81 19.92 13.63
N THR A 213 -8.54 20.65 14.71
CA THR A 213 -7.26 21.34 14.89
C THR A 213 -6.14 20.35 15.15
N LEU A 214 -4.95 20.59 14.60
CA LEU A 214 -3.80 19.69 14.71
C LEU A 214 -3.20 19.77 16.13
N THR A 215 -3.59 18.85 17.01
CA THR A 215 -3.11 18.77 18.40
C THR A 215 -2.36 17.47 18.66
N TYR A 216 -1.36 17.52 19.53
CA TYR A 216 -0.71 16.35 20.09
C TYR A 216 -0.80 16.33 21.60
N ILE A 217 -0.72 15.13 22.14
CA ILE A 217 -0.72 14.87 23.57
C ILE A 217 0.74 14.95 24.03
N ALA A 218 1.05 15.86 24.96
CA ALA A 218 2.40 16.07 25.48
C ALA A 218 2.50 15.64 26.95
N TRP A 219 3.64 15.06 27.30
CA TRP A 219 4.01 14.83 28.70
C TRP A 219 4.73 16.07 29.25
N ASN A 220 3.99 16.88 30.01
CA ASN A 220 4.53 18.09 30.64
C ASN A 220 4.49 17.97 32.18
N PRO A 221 5.63 17.69 32.84
CA PRO A 221 5.69 17.55 34.29
C PRO A 221 5.51 18.89 35.03
N ALA A 222 5.52 20.02 34.32
CA ALA A 222 5.32 21.36 34.89
C ALA A 222 3.90 21.91 34.67
N SER A 223 2.97 21.10 34.15
CA SER A 223 1.58 21.51 33.93
C SER A 223 0.79 21.60 35.24
N GLU A 224 -0.12 22.57 35.33
CA GLU A 224 -0.96 22.81 36.52
C GLU A 224 -1.89 21.63 36.84
N ASP A 225 -2.23 20.81 35.84
CA ASP A 225 -3.15 19.66 35.92
C ASP A 225 -2.42 18.29 35.99
N PHE A 226 -1.14 18.23 36.37
CA PHE A 226 -0.41 16.96 36.53
C PHE A 226 -1.16 16.00 37.47
N PRO A 227 -1.41 14.72 37.10
CA PRO A 227 -0.79 13.91 36.04
C PRO A 227 -1.60 13.81 34.74
N LYS A 228 -2.52 14.74 34.46
CA LYS A 228 -3.30 14.74 33.21
C LYS A 228 -2.43 15.20 32.04
N LEU A 229 -2.50 14.47 30.93
CA LEU A 229 -1.78 14.81 29.71
C LEU A 229 -2.32 16.12 29.09
N GLU A 230 -1.42 17.00 28.69
CA GLU A 230 -1.74 18.30 28.11
C GLU A 230 -1.85 18.18 26.58
N THR A 231 -2.86 18.80 25.98
CA THR A 231 -3.01 18.85 24.51
C THR A 231 -2.40 20.13 23.98
N LEU A 232 -1.28 20.01 23.28
CA LEU A 232 -0.57 21.13 22.66
C LEU A 232 -0.84 21.16 21.15
N SER A 233 -0.81 22.36 20.57
CA SER A 233 -0.89 22.54 19.11
C SER A 233 0.46 22.24 18.48
N TYR A 234 0.46 21.55 17.33
CA TYR A 234 1.69 21.33 16.58
C TYR A 234 2.22 22.65 15.98
N PRO A 235 3.55 22.78 15.85
CA PRO A 235 4.14 23.89 15.10
C PRO A 235 3.79 23.88 13.61
N ASP A 236 3.83 25.06 12.97
CA ASP A 236 3.44 25.20 11.56
C ASP A 236 4.32 24.41 10.57
N TRP A 237 5.59 24.16 10.89
CA TRP A 237 6.47 23.35 10.03
C TRP A 237 6.00 21.89 9.91
N VAL A 238 5.17 21.40 10.83
CA VAL A 238 4.63 20.04 10.80
C VAL A 238 3.66 19.85 9.64
N TYR A 239 2.94 20.91 9.22
CA TYR A 239 2.07 20.83 8.04
C TYR A 239 2.86 20.46 6.77
N PHE A 240 4.09 20.97 6.64
CA PHE A 240 4.97 20.60 5.52
C PHE A 240 5.35 19.12 5.56
N ILE A 241 5.67 18.58 6.74
CA ILE A 241 5.98 17.16 6.92
C ILE A 241 4.77 16.28 6.61
N ILE A 242 3.58 16.66 7.06
CA ILE A 242 2.34 15.93 6.75
C ILE A 242 2.09 15.94 5.24
N PHE A 243 2.29 17.07 4.57
CA PHE A 243 2.13 17.15 3.12
C PHE A 243 3.14 16.26 2.38
N LEU A 244 4.39 16.20 2.85
CA LEU A 244 5.40 15.29 2.29
C LEU A 244 5.00 13.82 2.47
N LEU A 245 4.56 13.46 3.68
CA LEU A 245 4.26 12.10 4.10
C LEU A 245 2.99 11.54 3.43
N SER A 246 1.96 12.37 3.33
CA SER A 246 0.62 11.94 2.91
C SER A 246 0.19 12.56 1.58
N GLY A 247 0.55 13.82 1.33
CA GLY A 247 0.16 14.54 0.12
C GLY A 247 0.85 14.01 -1.12
N ILE A 248 2.18 13.88 -1.09
CA ILE A 248 2.96 13.43 -2.27
C ILE A 248 2.51 12.04 -2.77
N PRO A 249 2.46 10.98 -1.93
CA PRO A 249 2.04 9.65 -2.40
C PRO A 249 0.63 9.67 -3.00
N SER A 250 -0.27 10.44 -2.40
CA SER A 250 -1.66 10.56 -2.84
C SER A 250 -1.81 11.29 -4.18
N LEU A 251 -0.96 12.30 -4.44
CA LEU A 251 -1.02 13.12 -5.64
C LEU A 251 -0.33 12.48 -6.84
N ILE A 252 0.65 11.59 -6.63
CA ILE A 252 1.40 10.94 -7.72
C ILE A 252 0.46 10.17 -8.68
N ILE A 253 -0.53 9.46 -8.15
CA ILE A 253 -1.46 8.63 -8.93
C ILE A 253 -2.28 9.49 -9.91
N PRO A 254 -3.07 10.49 -9.47
CA PRO A 254 -3.82 11.34 -10.38
C PRO A 254 -2.90 12.20 -11.26
N ALA A 255 -1.76 12.69 -10.74
CA ALA A 255 -0.83 13.50 -11.52
C ALA A 255 -0.24 12.71 -12.69
N PHE A 256 0.17 11.46 -12.48
CA PHE A 256 0.70 10.61 -13.54
C PHE A 256 -0.38 10.24 -14.57
N ALA A 257 -1.62 9.99 -14.11
CA ALA A 257 -2.76 9.74 -15.00
C ALA A 257 -3.05 10.95 -15.91
N LEU A 258 -3.07 12.17 -15.35
CA LEU A 258 -3.25 13.42 -16.10
C LEU A 258 -2.09 13.65 -17.08
N TYR A 259 -0.85 13.44 -16.65
CA TYR A 259 0.33 13.56 -17.51
C TYR A 259 0.25 12.63 -18.72
N LYS A 260 -0.11 11.36 -18.52
CA LYS A 260 -0.28 10.40 -19.61
C LYS A 260 -1.45 10.75 -20.53
N CYS A 261 -2.55 11.27 -19.97
CA CYS A 261 -3.68 11.75 -20.77
C CYS A 261 -3.24 12.91 -21.67
N PHE A 262 -2.52 13.88 -21.12
CA PHE A 262 -1.99 15.02 -21.85
C PHE A 262 -1.01 14.62 -22.96
N GLN A 263 -0.09 13.69 -22.68
CA GLN A 263 0.81 13.12 -23.70
C GLN A 263 0.06 12.45 -24.85
N ARG A 264 -1.00 11.69 -24.56
CA ARG A 264 -1.84 11.05 -25.58
C ARG A 264 -2.60 12.07 -26.42
N CYS A 265 -3.14 13.13 -25.79
CA CYS A 265 -3.82 14.21 -26.50
C CYS A 265 -2.86 14.93 -27.47
N ILE A 266 -1.62 15.20 -27.04
CA ILE A 266 -0.60 15.82 -27.91
C ILE A 266 -0.22 14.89 -29.06
N SER A 267 0.02 13.60 -28.79
CA SER A 267 0.38 12.63 -29.83
C SER A 267 -0.75 12.46 -30.86
N LYS A 268 -2.01 12.47 -30.43
CA LYS A 268 -3.17 12.41 -31.33
C LYS A 268 -3.28 13.67 -32.20
N LYS A 269 -3.00 14.85 -31.63
CA LYS A 269 -2.97 16.14 -32.36
C LYS A 269 -1.83 16.22 -33.37
N ASN A 270 -0.66 15.67 -33.06
CA ASN A 270 0.46 15.63 -34.00
C ASN A 270 0.19 14.65 -35.16
N ASN A 271 -0.41 13.48 -34.90
CA ASN A 271 -0.77 12.56 -35.97
C ASN A 271 -1.87 13.12 -36.90
N SER A 272 -2.85 13.87 -36.37
CA SER A 272 -3.87 14.50 -37.21
C SER A 272 -3.33 15.61 -38.12
N ASN A 273 -2.25 16.29 -37.73
CA ASN A 273 -1.60 17.34 -38.54
C ASN A 273 -0.63 16.79 -39.60
N LEU A 274 -0.28 15.50 -39.54
CA LEU A 274 0.56 14.80 -40.52
C LEU A 274 -0.26 14.11 -41.62
N GLU A 275 -1.57 13.97 -41.43
CA GLU A 275 -2.52 13.38 -42.40
C GLU A 275 -3.27 14.43 -43.24
N THR A 276 -2.91 15.71 -43.11
CA THR A 276 -3.39 16.86 -43.91
C THR A 276 -2.25 17.51 -44.66
#